data_AF-A0A142B9Y3-F1
#
_entry.id   AF-A0A142B9Y3-F1
#
_cell.length_a   1.000
_cell.length_b   1.000
_cell.length_c   1.000
_cell.angle_alpha   90.00
_cell.angle_beta   90.00
_cell.angle_gamma   90.00
#
_symmetry.space_group_name_H-M   'P 1'
#
loop_
_entity.id
_entity.type
_entity.pdbx_description
1 polymer ?
#
loop_
_entity_poly.entity_id
_entity_poly.type
_entity_poly.pdbx_seq_one_letter_code
_entity_poly.pdbx_strand_id
1 'polypeptide(L)'
;MINPMFKDNFFGGVQLIPDPFQKEFIIEPAKKHERKNWMKGRRYHGRIQKKWNKRFGIKKERQMFQMGDRIFAHPNTIEWLKQNLDKYA
;
A
#
# COMPACT_ATOMS: atom_id res chain seq x y z
N MET A 1 18.94 -0.93 27.03
CA MET A 1 17.92 0.09 27.37
C MET A 1 17.04 0.29 26.14
N ILE A 2 15.76 -0.05 26.21
CA ILE A 2 14.82 0.10 25.08
C ILE A 2 14.24 1.52 25.15
N ASN A 3 14.39 2.29 24.08
CA ASN A 3 13.91 3.66 23.97
C ASN A 3 12.39 3.72 24.23
N PRO A 4 11.90 4.54 25.20
CA PRO A 4 10.49 4.56 25.59
C PRO A 4 9.55 5.06 24.47
N MET A 5 10.08 5.72 23.43
CA MET A 5 9.28 6.21 22.29
C MET A 5 8.66 5.11 21.40
N PHE A 6 9.06 3.85 21.53
CA PHE A 6 8.57 2.76 20.66
C PHE A 6 7.68 1.73 21.37
N LYS A 7 7.37 1.92 22.66
CA LYS A 7 6.57 0.95 23.43
C LYS A 7 5.12 0.85 22.93
N ASP A 8 4.55 1.93 22.40
CA ASP A 8 3.15 2.00 21.96
C ASP A 8 2.90 1.48 20.54
N ASN A 9 3.91 0.82 19.96
CA ASN A 9 3.90 0.34 18.58
C ASN A 9 3.92 -1.18 18.49
N PHE A 10 3.85 -1.91 19.60
CA PHE A 10 3.76 -3.38 19.57
C PHE A 10 2.31 -3.83 19.64
N PHE A 11 1.90 -4.69 18.71
CA PHE A 11 0.59 -5.33 18.70
C PHE A 11 0.73 -6.81 18.34
N GLY A 12 0.26 -7.71 19.21
CA GLY A 12 0.32 -9.17 18.97
C GLY A 12 1.74 -9.74 18.74
N GLY A 13 2.78 -9.08 19.26
CA GLY A 13 4.19 -9.43 19.02
C GLY A 13 4.82 -8.73 17.81
N VAL A 14 4.04 -8.01 17.01
CA VAL A 14 4.51 -7.27 15.83
C VAL A 14 4.76 -5.80 16.17
N GLN A 15 5.93 -5.29 15.78
CA GLN A 15 6.34 -3.90 15.93
C GLN A 15 5.96 -3.07 14.69
N LEU A 16 5.11 -2.07 14.88
CA LEU A 16 4.72 -1.09 13.87
C LEU A 16 5.75 0.06 13.82
N ILE A 17 6.41 0.23 12.68
CA ILE A 17 7.46 1.24 12.52
C ILE A 17 6.99 2.31 11.51
N PRO A 18 6.72 3.54 11.96
CA PRO A 18 6.34 4.62 11.06
C PRO A 18 7.52 5.00 10.17
N ASP A 19 7.30 4.92 8.87
CA ASP A 19 8.24 5.38 7.86
C ASP A 19 7.57 6.47 7.00
N PRO A 20 7.88 7.76 7.24
CA PRO A 20 7.29 8.87 6.49
C PRO A 20 7.76 8.92 5.02
N PHE A 21 8.83 8.20 4.66
CA PHE A 21 9.31 8.14 3.28
C PHE A 21 8.54 7.10 2.45
N GLN A 22 7.79 6.20 3.09
CA GLN A 22 6.90 5.29 2.37
C GLN A 22 5.63 6.00 1.90
N LYS A 23 5.14 5.58 0.73
CA LYS A 23 3.85 6.05 0.24
C LYS A 23 2.74 5.45 1.09
N GLU A 24 1.71 6.22 1.38
CA GLU A 24 0.55 5.72 2.13
C GLU A 24 -0.23 4.66 1.34
N PHE A 25 -0.38 4.86 0.02
CA PHE A 25 -1.14 3.98 -0.84
C PHE A 25 -0.34 3.53 -2.07
N ILE A 26 -0.46 2.25 -2.39
CA ILE A 26 -0.20 1.73 -3.72
C ILE A 26 -1.45 1.98 -4.56
N ILE A 27 -1.24 2.69 -5.67
CA ILE A 27 -2.29 3.05 -6.62
C ILE A 27 -2.16 2.13 -7.83
N GLU A 28 -3.08 1.16 -7.93
CA GLU A 28 -3.11 0.22 -9.04
C GLU A 28 -4.40 0.36 -9.85
N PRO A 29 -4.35 0.16 -11.18
CA PRO A 29 -5.57 0.09 -11.97
C PRO A 29 -6.44 -1.11 -11.54
N ALA A 30 -7.75 -0.89 -11.38
CA ALA A 30 -8.68 -1.95 -10.99
C ALA A 30 -8.72 -3.11 -12.00
N LYS A 31 -8.46 -2.78 -13.28
CA LYS A 31 -8.32 -3.73 -14.38
C LYS A 31 -7.11 -3.37 -15.24
N LYS A 32 -6.16 -4.30 -15.38
CA LYS A 32 -4.96 -4.15 -16.23
C LYS A 32 -5.26 -4.69 -17.62
N HIS A 33 -4.96 -3.91 -18.64
CA HIS A 33 -5.03 -4.36 -20.02
C HIS A 33 -3.69 -5.01 -20.41
N GLU A 34 -3.74 -6.21 -20.97
CA GLU A 34 -2.53 -6.92 -21.41
C GLU A 34 -1.88 -6.22 -22.60
N ARG A 35 -0.55 -6.08 -22.56
CA ARG A 35 0.20 -5.52 -23.68
C ARG A 35 0.48 -6.63 -24.69
N LYS A 36 -0.10 -6.49 -25.89
CA LYS A 36 0.17 -7.41 -27.01
C LYS A 36 1.35 -6.92 -27.86
N ASN A 37 2.08 -7.86 -28.49
CA ASN A 37 3.26 -7.55 -29.31
C ASN A 37 2.95 -6.62 -30.49
N TRP A 38 1.77 -6.75 -31.10
CA TRP A 38 1.36 -5.92 -32.24
C TRP A 38 0.97 -4.49 -31.86
N MET A 39 0.82 -4.19 -30.55
CA MET A 39 0.50 -2.83 -30.11
C MET A 39 1.71 -1.94 -30.35
N LYS A 40 1.71 -1.26 -31.51
CA LYS A 40 2.72 -0.28 -31.94
C LYS A 40 2.87 0.82 -30.88
N GLY A 41 3.77 0.59 -29.92
CA GLY A 41 4.25 1.56 -28.95
C GLY A 41 3.55 1.55 -27.57
N ARG A 42 4.35 1.87 -26.55
CA ARG A 42 3.93 2.09 -25.15
C ARG A 42 2.79 3.12 -25.03
N ARG A 43 2.71 4.08 -25.97
CA ARG A 43 1.69 5.14 -26.00
C ARG A 43 0.28 4.61 -26.31
N TYR A 44 0.13 3.66 -27.24
CA TYR A 44 -1.19 3.10 -27.57
C TYR A 44 -1.77 2.30 -26.40
N HIS A 45 -0.94 1.42 -25.81
CA HIS A 45 -1.30 0.67 -24.61
C HIS A 45 -1.66 1.60 -23.44
N GLY A 46 -0.87 2.66 -23.20
CA GLY A 46 -1.17 3.66 -22.18
C GLY A 46 -2.50 4.39 -22.38
N ARG A 47 -2.90 4.68 -23.63
CA ARG A 47 -4.22 5.27 -23.94
C ARG A 47 -5.36 4.32 -23.59
N ILE A 48 -5.22 3.03 -23.90
CA ILE A 48 -6.23 2.01 -23.54
C ILE A 48 -6.31 1.90 -22.02
N GLN A 49 -5.17 1.78 -21.33
CA GLN A 49 -5.14 1.70 -19.88
C GLN A 49 -5.79 2.93 -19.23
N LYS A 50 -5.55 4.14 -19.76
CA LYS A 50 -6.21 5.37 -19.28
C LYS A 50 -7.73 5.32 -19.46
N LYS A 51 -8.24 4.80 -20.59
CA LYS A 51 -9.68 4.58 -20.79
C LYS A 51 -10.24 3.56 -19.80
N TRP A 52 -9.50 2.48 -19.53
CA TRP A 52 -9.90 1.46 -18.56
C TRP A 52 -9.92 2.01 -17.14
N ASN A 53 -8.92 2.80 -16.73
CA ASN A 53 -8.90 3.46 -15.42
C ASN A 53 -10.10 4.40 -15.24
N LYS A 54 -10.54 5.10 -16.30
CA LYS A 54 -11.75 5.93 -16.25
C LYS A 54 -13.04 5.11 -16.13
N ARG A 55 -13.10 3.94 -16.77
CA ARG A 55 -14.31 3.10 -16.81
C ARG A 55 -14.47 2.21 -15.58
N PHE A 56 -13.39 1.61 -15.12
CA PHE A 56 -13.38 0.61 -14.05
C PHE A 56 -12.79 1.16 -12.73
N GLY A 57 -12.25 2.38 -12.75
CA GLY A 57 -11.63 2.99 -11.59
C GLY A 57 -10.20 2.51 -11.32
N ILE A 58 -9.73 2.88 -10.13
CA ILE A 58 -8.38 2.62 -9.62
C ILE A 58 -8.54 2.07 -8.20
N LYS A 59 -7.80 1.01 -7.89
CA LYS A 59 -7.69 0.46 -6.54
C LYS A 59 -6.61 1.21 -5.77
N LYS A 60 -6.92 1.57 -4.54
CA LYS A 60 -5.98 2.14 -3.59
C LYS A 60 -5.85 1.15 -2.45
N GLU A 61 -4.66 0.58 -2.30
CA GLU A 61 -4.35 -0.34 -1.22
C GLU A 61 -3.30 0.32 -0.33
N ARG A 62 -3.46 0.22 0.99
CA ARG A 62 -2.49 0.79 1.92
C ARG A 62 -1.18 0.03 1.79
N GLN A 63 -0.09 0.76 1.63
CA GLN A 63 1.22 0.14 1.49
C GLN A 63 1.76 -0.22 2.87
N MET A 64 2.16 -1.48 3.01
CA MET A 64 2.79 -2.01 4.21
C MET A 64 3.92 -2.93 3.77
N PHE A 65 5.05 -2.87 4.47
CA PHE A 65 6.18 -3.75 4.24
C PHE A 65 6.46 -4.52 5.52
N GLN A 66 6.31 -5.84 5.49
CA GLN A 66 6.61 -6.69 6.63
C GLN A 66 8.02 -7.28 6.51
N MET A 67 8.78 -7.20 7.59
CA MET A 67 10.10 -7.82 7.72
C MET A 67 10.18 -8.51 9.09
N GLY A 68 9.97 -9.82 9.11
CA GLY A 68 9.81 -10.58 10.36
C GLY A 68 8.64 -10.04 11.19
N ASP A 69 8.91 -9.75 12.46
CA ASP A 69 7.93 -9.18 13.40
C ASP A 69 7.82 -7.65 13.30
N ARG A 70 8.26 -7.05 12.20
CA ARG A 70 8.20 -5.59 12.01
C ARG A 70 7.37 -5.25 10.79
N ILE A 71 6.43 -4.32 10.94
CA ILE A 71 5.67 -3.75 9.82
C ILE A 71 6.07 -2.29 9.68
N PHE A 72 6.61 -1.95 8.52
CA PHE A 72 6.91 -0.60 8.11
C PHE A 72 5.76 -0.06 7.26
N ALA A 73 5.26 1.11 7.61
CA ALA A 73 4.20 1.76 6.84
C ALA A 73 4.22 3.28 7.08
N HIS A 74 3.54 4.01 6.20
CA HIS A 74 3.31 5.45 6.39
C HIS A 74 2.59 5.72 7.73
N PRO A 75 2.89 6.82 8.45
CA PRO A 75 2.27 7.13 9.74
C PRO A 75 0.73 7.03 9.76
N ASN A 76 0.04 7.60 8.76
CA ASN A 76 -1.43 7.48 8.64
C ASN A 76 -1.91 6.03 8.51
N THR A 77 -1.12 5.17 7.87
CA THR A 77 -1.44 3.74 7.74
C THR A 77 -1.26 3.02 9.07
N ILE A 78 -0.28 3.43 9.89
CA ILE A 78 -0.08 2.87 11.23
C ILE A 78 -1.18 3.30 12.18
N GLU A 79 -1.59 4.57 12.16
CA GLU A 79 -2.75 5.04 12.93
C GLU A 79 -4.01 4.28 12.53
N TRP A 80 -4.22 4.10 11.23
CA TRP A 80 -5.32 3.30 10.72
C TRP A 80 -5.24 1.84 11.21
N LEU A 81 -4.05 1.22 11.18
CA LEU A 81 -3.84 -0.12 11.71
C LEU A 81 -4.19 -0.18 13.20
N LYS A 82 -3.66 0.73 14.02
CA LYS A 82 -3.96 0.79 15.46
C LYS A 82 -5.46 0.88 15.75
N GLN A 83 -6.20 1.67 14.97
CA GLN A 83 -7.66 1.81 15.14
C GLN A 83 -8.48 0.60 14.66
N ASN A 84 -7.96 -0.17 13.69
CA ASN A 84 -8.70 -1.28 13.07
C ASN A 84 -8.25 -2.65 13.55
N LEU A 85 -7.11 -2.76 14.24
CA LEU A 85 -6.58 -4.00 14.78
C LEU A 85 -7.49 -4.61 15.85
N ASP A 86 -8.15 -3.78 16.68
CA ASP A 86 -9.17 -4.24 17.65
C ASP A 86 -10.37 -4.94 16.98
N LYS A 87 -10.59 -4.69 15.68
CA LYS A 87 -11.68 -5.31 14.91
C LYS A 87 -11.34 -6.71 14.38
N TYR A 88 -10.06 -7.10 14.45
CA TYR A 88 -9.53 -8.37 13.96
C TYR A 88 -8.78 -9.18 15.04
N ALA A 89 -8.76 -8.68 16.28
CA ALA A 89 -8.38 -9.46 17.47
C ALA A 89 -9.51 -10.44 17.84
#